data_AF-A0A4Y7PWG6-F1
#
_entry.id   AF-A0A4Y7PWG6-F1
#
_cell.length_a   1.000
_cell.length_b   1.000
_cell.length_c   1.000
_cell.angle_alpha   90.00
_cell.angle_beta   90.00
_cell.angle_gamma   90.00
#
_symmetry.space_group_name_H-M   'P 1'
#
loop_
_entity.id
_entity.type
_entity.pdbx_description
1 polymer ?
#
loop_
_entity_poly.entity_id
_entity_poly.type
_entity_poly.pdbx_seq_one_letter_code
_entity_poly.pdbx_strand_id
1 'polypeptide(L)'
;MAEWNMPLLSHFVGQRDPGRLLNNQNLSQIICLQLNYSDEYVRVRDLARTLYQMKTLQDLSITLFNCETATQIQLRPPPPHSFSIKSLKLTIAADEALNDDYYGMPSLNSALTYLSPSAVDISLENEDTHIQCLYDCKRQLFPYGSAIRLRISRECDLLEILAELVRRCDIARSVHLDGASGYFDAYSLHMCNWRDFKSLRHLRFQNCRQIFEEDVKAIASNLFLEDEDVGLQSLEFISCKNISEDFLLNLNNDVGGRLKWSF
;
A
#
# COMPACT_ATOMS: atom_id res chain seq x y z
N MET A 1 44.36 -12.03 25.14
CA MET A 1 43.53 -12.56 24.04
C MET A 1 42.58 -11.45 23.64
N ALA A 2 42.62 -10.98 22.39
CA ALA A 2 41.67 -9.98 21.93
C ALA A 2 40.35 -10.68 21.60
N GLU A 3 39.26 -10.31 22.28
CA GLU A 3 37.91 -10.77 21.94
C GLU A 3 37.53 -10.20 20.57
N TRP A 4 37.33 -11.10 19.61
CA TRP A 4 36.90 -10.73 18.26
C TRP A 4 35.38 -10.57 18.27
N ASN A 5 34.90 -9.33 18.35
CA ASN A 5 33.47 -9.03 18.27
C ASN A 5 33.03 -9.09 16.81
N MET A 6 32.20 -10.08 16.46
CA MET A 6 31.59 -10.17 15.14
C MET A 6 30.65 -8.96 14.92
N PRO A 7 30.68 -8.29 13.77
CA PRO A 7 29.74 -7.22 13.48
C PRO A 7 28.30 -7.76 13.46
N LEU A 8 27.37 -7.01 14.05
CA LEU A 8 25.95 -7.36 14.10
C LEU A 8 25.34 -7.34 12.69
N LEU A 9 24.66 -8.41 12.30
CA LEU A 9 23.95 -8.49 11.03
C LEU A 9 22.60 -7.76 11.13
N SER A 10 22.61 -6.44 10.92
CA SER A 10 21.40 -5.62 10.99
C SER A 10 20.61 -5.53 9.68
N HIS A 11 21.23 -5.88 8.55
CA HIS A 11 20.64 -5.75 7.23
C HIS A 11 20.85 -7.04 6.44
N PHE A 12 19.76 -7.55 5.85
CA PHE A 12 19.79 -8.69 4.94
C PHE A 12 19.17 -8.32 3.60
N VAL A 13 19.90 -8.61 2.52
CA VAL A 13 19.41 -8.54 1.15
C VAL A 13 19.58 -9.91 0.53
N GLY A 14 18.50 -10.48 -0.02
CA GLY A 14 18.55 -11.80 -0.63
C GLY A 14 17.54 -11.98 -1.75
N GLN A 15 17.80 -12.97 -2.58
CA GLN A 15 16.85 -13.40 -3.64
C GLN A 15 15.93 -14.54 -3.18
N ARG A 16 16.11 -15.04 -1.95
CA ARG A 16 15.45 -16.25 -1.44
C ARG A 16 15.04 -16.09 0.01
N ASP A 17 14.17 -17.00 0.45
CA ASP A 17 13.66 -17.03 1.82
C ASP A 17 14.80 -17.07 2.87
N PRO A 18 14.88 -16.08 3.78
CA PRO A 18 15.97 -15.98 4.74
C PRO A 18 15.97 -17.11 5.78
N GLY A 19 14.81 -17.74 6.04
CA GLY A 19 14.68 -18.81 7.03
C GLY A 19 15.50 -20.08 6.73
N ARG A 20 16.01 -20.24 5.50
CA ARG A 20 16.95 -21.32 5.16
C ARG A 20 18.41 -20.95 5.39
N LEU A 21 18.72 -19.67 5.38
CA LEU A 21 20.09 -19.14 5.42
C LEU A 21 20.47 -18.67 6.83
N LEU A 22 19.49 -18.24 7.63
CA LEU A 22 19.69 -17.59 8.90
C LEU A 22 19.13 -18.44 10.03
N ASN A 23 19.94 -18.63 11.08
CA ASN A 23 19.47 -19.22 12.32
C ASN A 23 18.61 -18.22 13.12
N ASN A 24 17.91 -18.70 14.14
CA ASN A 24 17.03 -17.86 14.97
C ASN A 24 17.76 -16.70 15.66
N GLN A 25 19.06 -16.85 15.98
CA GLN A 25 19.84 -15.78 16.61
C GLN A 25 20.06 -14.63 15.64
N ASN A 26 20.43 -14.91 14.39
CA ASN A 26 20.62 -13.91 13.35
C ASN A 26 19.32 -13.17 13.03
N LEU A 27 18.18 -13.86 12.96
CA LEU A 27 16.87 -13.25 12.68
C LEU A 27 16.48 -12.19 13.70
N SER A 28 16.88 -12.36 14.96
CA SER A 28 16.57 -11.42 16.04
C SER A 28 17.39 -10.13 16.02
N GLN A 29 18.37 -10.01 15.12
CA GLN A 29 19.22 -8.82 14.98
C GLN A 29 18.90 -8.01 13.73
N ILE A 30 18.11 -8.58 12.80
CA ILE A 30 17.79 -7.95 11.53
C ILE A 30 16.80 -6.81 11.76
N ILE A 31 17.19 -5.63 11.30
CA ILE A 31 16.43 -4.39 11.35
C ILE A 31 15.84 -4.10 9.96
N CYS A 32 16.59 -4.39 8.90
CA CYS A 32 16.16 -4.19 7.52
C CYS A 32 16.22 -5.50 6.73
N LEU A 33 15.12 -5.87 6.10
CA LEU A 33 15.00 -7.05 5.26
C LEU A 33 14.56 -6.66 3.84
N GLN A 34 15.38 -7.00 2.85
CA GLN A 34 15.06 -6.81 1.44
C GLN A 34 15.09 -8.15 0.71
N LEU A 35 13.96 -8.51 0.09
CA LEU A 35 13.79 -9.76 -0.64
C LEU A 35 13.37 -9.45 -2.07
N ASN A 36 14.07 -10.04 -3.04
CA ASN A 36 13.78 -9.87 -4.46
C ASN A 36 13.58 -11.24 -5.08
N TYR A 37 12.33 -11.60 -5.37
CA TYR A 37 11.98 -12.84 -6.05
C TYR A 37 11.76 -12.54 -7.53
N SER A 38 12.34 -13.36 -8.42
CA SER A 38 12.22 -13.25 -9.88
C SER A 38 12.03 -14.64 -10.45
N ASP A 39 10.90 -14.90 -11.10
CA ASP A 39 10.59 -16.19 -11.73
C ASP A 39 10.70 -17.38 -10.75
N GLU A 40 10.55 -17.09 -9.46
CA GLU A 40 10.68 -18.05 -8.37
C GLU A 40 9.32 -18.29 -7.71
N TYR A 41 9.15 -19.49 -7.17
CA TYR A 41 8.01 -19.84 -6.35
C TYR A 41 8.20 -19.34 -4.92
N VAL A 42 7.38 -18.38 -4.50
CA VAL A 42 7.44 -17.79 -3.16
C VAL A 42 6.74 -18.71 -2.16
N ARG A 43 7.51 -19.25 -1.22
CA ARG A 43 6.97 -20.07 -0.13
C ARG A 43 6.47 -19.18 0.99
N VAL A 44 5.28 -18.63 0.80
CA VAL A 44 4.65 -17.70 1.74
C VAL A 44 4.66 -18.22 3.18
N ARG A 45 4.48 -19.52 3.40
CA ARG A 45 4.56 -20.12 4.74
C ARG A 45 5.93 -19.95 5.42
N ASP A 46 7.01 -20.14 4.67
CA ASP A 46 8.38 -20.04 5.19
C ASP A 46 8.76 -18.58 5.42
N LEU A 47 8.37 -17.69 4.50
CA LEU A 47 8.48 -16.25 4.67
C LEU A 47 7.72 -15.76 5.92
N ALA A 48 6.44 -16.12 6.05
CA ALA A 48 5.60 -15.75 7.20
C ALA A 48 6.23 -16.22 8.52
N ARG A 49 6.65 -17.49 8.61
CA ARG A 49 7.32 -18.02 9.80
C ARG A 49 8.56 -17.19 10.14
N THR A 50 9.35 -16.84 9.14
CA THR A 50 10.57 -16.06 9.33
C THR A 50 10.26 -14.65 9.83
N LEU A 51 9.29 -13.97 9.21
CA LEU A 51 8.85 -12.64 9.61
C LEU A 51 8.34 -12.63 11.07
N TYR A 52 7.58 -13.64 11.48
CA TYR A 52 7.06 -13.74 12.86
C TYR A 52 8.15 -13.96 13.92
N GLN A 53 9.36 -14.35 13.52
CA GLN A 53 10.51 -14.55 14.41
C GLN A 53 11.40 -13.30 14.52
N MET A 54 11.28 -12.34 13.59
CA MET A 54 12.11 -11.14 13.54
C MET A 54 11.61 -10.05 14.50
N LYS A 55 12.08 -10.09 15.74
CA LYS A 55 11.62 -9.19 16.82
C LYS A 55 12.08 -7.73 16.67
N THR A 56 13.11 -7.48 15.86
CA THR A 56 13.74 -6.16 15.71
C THR A 56 13.50 -5.53 14.34
N LEU A 57 12.74 -6.18 13.46
CA LEU A 57 12.49 -5.70 12.11
C LEU A 57 11.83 -4.32 12.15
N GLN A 58 12.38 -3.38 11.39
CA GLN A 58 11.88 -2.02 11.24
C GLN A 58 11.49 -1.73 9.79
N ASP A 59 12.21 -2.30 8.83
CA ASP A 59 12.03 -2.01 7.41
C ASP A 59 11.95 -3.31 6.62
N LEU A 60 10.85 -3.51 5.89
CA LEU A 60 10.62 -4.67 5.04
C LEU A 60 10.40 -4.22 3.59
N SER A 61 11.18 -4.75 2.66
CA SER A 61 10.98 -4.57 1.22
C SER A 61 10.88 -5.92 0.55
N ILE A 62 9.80 -6.16 -0.20
CA ILE A 62 9.59 -7.36 -0.99
C ILE A 62 9.33 -6.93 -2.44
N THR A 63 10.12 -7.45 -3.37
CA THR A 63 9.92 -7.30 -4.81
C THR A 63 9.57 -8.67 -5.37
N LEU A 64 8.46 -8.75 -6.09
CA LEU A 64 7.99 -9.95 -6.79
C LEU A 64 7.95 -9.65 -8.27
N PHE A 65 8.72 -10.38 -9.05
CA PHE A 65 8.75 -10.27 -10.51
C PHE A 65 8.43 -11.63 -11.12
N ASN A 66 7.35 -11.74 -11.89
CA ASN A 66 6.91 -13.01 -12.52
C ASN A 66 6.83 -14.20 -11.52
N CYS A 67 6.48 -13.94 -10.26
CA CYS A 67 6.52 -14.96 -9.21
C CYS A 67 5.18 -15.68 -9.07
N GLU A 68 5.22 -16.98 -8.77
CA GLU A 68 4.05 -17.71 -8.29
C GLU A 68 4.07 -17.82 -6.76
N THR A 69 2.89 -17.91 -6.14
CA THR A 69 2.75 -17.94 -4.68
C THR A 69 1.93 -19.15 -4.24
N ALA A 70 2.38 -19.83 -3.19
CA ALA A 70 1.67 -20.98 -2.63
C ALA A 70 0.35 -20.59 -1.95
N THR A 71 -0.73 -21.32 -2.23
CA THR A 71 -2.08 -21.03 -1.70
C THR A 71 -2.34 -21.51 -0.27
N GLN A 72 -1.47 -22.35 0.31
CA GLN A 72 -1.75 -23.00 1.59
C GLN A 72 -0.80 -22.59 2.71
N ILE A 73 -1.30 -21.74 3.61
CA ILE A 73 -0.66 -21.44 4.89
C ILE A 73 -1.40 -22.19 6.01
N GLN A 74 -0.94 -23.39 6.36
CA GLN A 74 -1.28 -24.03 7.65
C GLN A 74 -0.36 -23.50 8.76
N LEU A 75 -0.32 -22.18 8.94
CA LEU A 75 0.38 -21.53 10.04
C LEU A 75 -0.69 -20.81 10.86
N ARG A 76 -0.64 -20.93 12.18
CA ARG A 76 -1.50 -20.13 13.05
C ARG A 76 -0.96 -18.69 13.01
N PRO A 77 -1.61 -17.74 12.30
CA PRO A 77 -1.08 -16.40 12.19
C PRO A 77 -1.13 -15.73 13.56
N PRO A 78 -0.15 -14.86 13.89
CA PRO A 78 -0.30 -13.91 14.99
C PRO A 78 -1.55 -13.03 14.79
N PRO A 79 -2.03 -12.35 15.84
CA PRO A 79 -3.07 -11.35 15.67
C PRO A 79 -2.66 -10.30 14.62
N PRO A 80 -3.58 -9.84 13.75
CA PRO A 80 -3.30 -8.75 12.82
C PRO A 80 -2.77 -7.52 13.54
N HIS A 81 -1.84 -6.81 12.90
CA HIS A 81 -1.27 -5.55 13.36
C HIS A 81 -0.55 -5.63 14.72
N SER A 82 -0.17 -6.84 15.15
CA SER A 82 0.48 -7.09 16.44
C SER A 82 1.96 -6.68 16.49
N PHE A 83 2.57 -6.35 15.36
CA PHE A 83 3.99 -6.01 15.29
C PHE A 83 4.24 -4.72 14.50
N SER A 84 4.66 -3.68 15.23
CA SER A 84 4.94 -2.36 14.66
C SER A 84 6.28 -2.35 13.93
N ILE A 85 6.28 -1.82 12.71
CA ILE A 85 7.50 -1.55 11.94
C ILE A 85 7.45 -0.11 11.39
N LYS A 86 8.59 0.42 10.95
CA LYS A 86 8.64 1.75 10.33
C LYS A 86 8.06 1.71 8.93
N SER A 87 8.57 0.83 8.08
CA SER A 87 8.24 0.83 6.65
C SER A 87 7.96 -0.56 6.08
N LEU A 88 6.96 -0.62 5.20
CA LEU A 88 6.67 -1.76 4.35
C LEU A 88 6.66 -1.31 2.89
N LYS A 89 7.53 -1.90 2.07
CA LYS A 89 7.53 -1.74 0.63
C LYS A 89 7.21 -3.06 -0.05
N LEU A 90 6.24 -3.05 -0.97
CA LEU A 90 5.86 -4.21 -1.76
C LEU A 90 5.78 -3.81 -3.24
N THR A 91 6.65 -4.36 -4.06
CA THR A 91 6.60 -4.19 -5.52
C THR A 91 6.19 -5.51 -6.15
N ILE A 92 5.19 -5.48 -7.02
CA ILE A 92 4.68 -6.62 -7.77
C ILE A 92 4.70 -6.23 -9.25
N ALA A 93 5.36 -7.06 -10.05
CA ALA A 93 5.51 -6.87 -11.48
C ALA A 93 5.36 -8.21 -12.21
N ALA A 94 4.77 -8.16 -13.41
CA ALA A 94 4.59 -9.31 -14.29
C ALA A 94 4.77 -8.92 -15.77
N ASP A 95 5.57 -9.67 -16.53
CA ASP A 95 5.87 -9.43 -17.95
C ASP A 95 4.77 -9.92 -18.89
N GLU A 96 4.02 -10.91 -18.47
CA GLU A 96 2.89 -11.47 -19.21
C GLU A 96 1.63 -11.32 -18.37
N ALA A 97 0.48 -11.23 -19.05
CA ALA A 97 -0.84 -11.32 -18.42
C ALA A 97 -0.85 -12.54 -17.50
N LEU A 98 -0.73 -12.27 -16.19
CA LEU A 98 -0.84 -13.30 -15.18
C LEU A 98 -2.17 -13.99 -15.43
N ASN A 99 -2.15 -15.30 -15.70
CA ASN A 99 -3.40 -16.07 -15.76
C ASN A 99 -4.22 -15.76 -14.50
N ASP A 100 -5.55 -15.74 -14.62
CA ASP A 100 -6.50 -15.44 -13.54
C ASP A 100 -6.25 -16.25 -12.24
N ASP A 101 -5.42 -17.30 -12.32
CA ASP A 101 -4.98 -18.18 -11.25
C ASP A 101 -3.87 -17.61 -10.32
N TYR A 102 -3.73 -16.28 -10.18
CA TYR A 102 -2.81 -15.65 -9.22
C TYR A 102 -3.29 -15.78 -7.76
N TYR A 103 -3.62 -17.02 -7.34
CA TYR A 103 -4.28 -17.36 -6.08
C TYR A 103 -3.43 -17.15 -4.82
N GLY A 104 -2.11 -17.00 -4.93
CA GLY A 104 -1.25 -16.96 -3.77
C GLY A 104 -0.95 -15.56 -3.22
N MET A 105 -1.21 -14.48 -3.97
CA MET A 105 -1.06 -13.11 -3.44
C MET A 105 -1.94 -12.84 -2.22
N PRO A 106 -3.22 -13.28 -2.21
CA PRO A 106 -4.03 -13.27 -1.00
C PRO A 106 -3.36 -13.89 0.22
N SER A 107 -2.58 -14.96 0.02
CA SER A 107 -1.84 -15.62 1.11
C SER A 107 -0.68 -14.77 1.61
N LEU A 108 0.07 -14.13 0.71
CA LEU A 108 1.16 -13.23 1.10
C LEU A 108 0.63 -12.02 1.86
N ASN A 109 -0.39 -11.35 1.33
CA ASN A 109 -1.01 -10.21 1.99
C ASN A 109 -1.55 -10.60 3.38
N SER A 110 -2.18 -11.77 3.48
CA SER A 110 -2.62 -12.32 4.78
C SER A 110 -1.47 -12.50 5.76
N ALA A 111 -0.31 -13.00 5.31
CA ALA A 111 0.86 -13.14 6.17
C ALA A 111 1.40 -11.77 6.64
N LEU A 112 1.36 -10.76 5.76
CA LEU A 112 1.82 -9.40 6.05
C LEU A 112 0.85 -8.61 6.94
N THR A 113 -0.43 -9.02 7.07
CA THR A 113 -1.41 -8.36 7.97
C THR A 113 -0.99 -8.35 9.45
N TYR A 114 -0.05 -9.21 9.85
CA TYR A 114 0.51 -9.20 11.21
C TYR A 114 1.29 -7.90 11.51
N LEU A 115 1.77 -7.22 10.47
CA LEU A 115 2.53 -5.98 10.56
C LEU A 115 1.60 -4.77 10.77
N SER A 116 2.12 -3.78 11.49
CA SER A 116 1.53 -2.45 11.66
C SER A 116 2.56 -1.37 11.26
N PRO A 117 2.86 -1.22 9.96
CA PRO A 117 3.82 -0.25 9.46
C PRO A 117 3.33 1.20 9.63
N SER A 118 4.24 2.12 9.95
CA SER A 118 3.93 3.56 9.93
C SER A 118 3.82 4.13 8.51
N ALA A 119 4.60 3.57 7.57
CA ALA A 119 4.60 3.92 6.16
C ALA A 119 4.50 2.67 5.29
N VAL A 120 3.63 2.71 4.28
CA VAL A 120 3.44 1.65 3.30
C VAL A 120 3.59 2.19 1.89
N ASP A 121 4.36 1.51 1.05
CA ASP A 121 4.54 1.82 -0.38
C ASP A 121 4.33 0.55 -1.19
N ILE A 122 3.18 0.43 -1.86
CA ILE A 122 2.85 -0.69 -2.75
C ILE A 122 2.89 -0.21 -4.19
N SER A 123 3.56 -0.97 -5.05
CA SER A 123 3.68 -0.71 -6.49
C SER A 123 3.21 -1.94 -7.25
N LEU A 124 2.17 -1.78 -8.06
CA LEU A 124 1.73 -2.74 -9.07
C LEU A 124 2.25 -2.24 -10.41
N GLU A 125 3.47 -2.66 -10.73
CA GLU A 125 4.21 -2.25 -11.93
C GLU A 125 3.73 -3.17 -13.06
N ASN A 126 3.31 -2.59 -14.19
CA ASN A 126 2.74 -3.24 -15.39
C ASN A 126 1.20 -3.29 -15.42
N GLU A 127 0.65 -3.08 -16.61
CA GLU A 127 -0.80 -3.07 -16.87
C GLU A 127 -1.46 -4.44 -16.64
N ASP A 128 -0.65 -5.50 -16.73
CA ASP A 128 -1.05 -6.89 -16.48
C ASP A 128 -1.19 -7.22 -14.99
N THR A 129 -0.62 -6.41 -14.09
CA THR A 129 -0.70 -6.66 -12.65
C THR A 129 -2.12 -6.34 -12.15
N HIS A 130 -2.82 -7.40 -11.73
CA HIS A 130 -4.21 -7.35 -11.28
C HIS A 130 -4.37 -6.60 -9.94
N ILE A 131 -5.42 -5.78 -9.82
CA ILE A 131 -5.75 -5.08 -8.56
C ILE A 131 -6.07 -6.05 -7.41
N GLN A 132 -6.48 -7.28 -7.74
CA GLN A 132 -6.68 -8.38 -6.80
C GLN A 132 -5.42 -8.69 -5.97
N CYS A 133 -4.23 -8.31 -6.44
CA CYS A 133 -2.97 -8.40 -5.70
C CYS A 133 -2.95 -7.52 -4.43
N LEU A 134 -3.90 -6.60 -4.26
CA LEU A 134 -4.07 -5.81 -3.03
C LEU A 134 -4.98 -6.46 -1.99
N TYR A 135 -5.54 -7.64 -2.24
CA TYR A 135 -6.51 -8.24 -1.33
C TYR A 135 -5.90 -9.41 -0.56
N ASP A 136 -6.35 -9.61 0.67
CA ASP A 136 -5.98 -10.77 1.50
C ASP A 136 -6.88 -11.99 1.20
N CYS A 137 -6.66 -13.11 1.92
CA CYS A 137 -7.44 -14.34 1.74
C CYS A 137 -8.92 -14.21 2.15
N LYS A 138 -9.26 -13.15 2.88
CA LYS A 138 -10.63 -12.82 3.27
C LYS A 138 -11.25 -11.78 2.33
N ARG A 139 -10.59 -11.49 1.19
CA ARG A 139 -10.98 -10.47 0.22
C ARG A 139 -11.13 -9.09 0.86
N GLN A 140 -10.21 -8.75 1.76
CA GLN A 140 -10.13 -7.42 2.36
C GLN A 140 -8.95 -6.70 1.75
N LEU A 141 -9.14 -5.42 1.43
CA LEU A 141 -8.05 -4.58 0.96
C LEU A 141 -6.92 -4.51 1.99
N PHE A 142 -5.72 -4.83 1.52
CA PHE A 142 -4.43 -4.59 2.13
C PHE A 142 -3.79 -3.40 1.39
N PRO A 143 -3.18 -2.42 2.08
CA PRO A 143 -2.48 -2.55 3.36
C PRO A 143 -3.12 -1.87 4.59
N TYR A 144 -2.50 -2.06 5.75
CA TYR A 144 -2.75 -1.33 6.99
C TYR A 144 -1.54 -0.44 7.32
N GLY A 145 -1.75 0.83 7.64
CA GLY A 145 -0.68 1.77 7.99
C GLY A 145 -1.16 3.23 8.06
N SER A 146 -0.39 4.11 8.70
CA SER A 146 -0.76 5.52 8.85
C SER A 146 -0.51 6.38 7.61
N ALA A 147 0.55 6.08 6.86
CA ALA A 147 0.86 6.71 5.58
C ALA A 147 0.94 5.62 4.51
N ILE A 148 0.10 5.69 3.49
CA ILE A 148 -0.05 4.64 2.48
C ILE A 148 0.14 5.27 1.10
N ARG A 149 1.03 4.69 0.30
CA ARG A 149 1.20 5.00 -1.11
C ARG A 149 0.87 3.75 -1.94
N LEU A 150 -0.05 3.88 -2.89
CA LEU A 150 -0.36 2.85 -3.86
C LEU A 150 -0.04 3.38 -5.26
N ARG A 151 0.76 2.63 -6.02
CA ARG A 151 1.01 2.89 -7.43
C ARG A 151 0.37 1.78 -8.25
N ILE A 152 -0.57 2.13 -9.11
CA ILE A 152 -1.39 1.17 -9.85
C ILE A 152 -1.32 1.53 -11.32
N SER A 153 -0.65 0.71 -12.12
CA SER A 153 -0.56 0.94 -13.57
C SER A 153 -1.87 0.65 -14.31
N ARG A 154 -2.63 -0.34 -13.83
CA ARG A 154 -3.88 -0.78 -14.45
C ARG A 154 -5.05 0.18 -14.16
N GLU A 155 -6.03 0.17 -15.05
CA GLU A 155 -7.30 0.86 -14.86
C GLU A 155 -8.02 0.38 -13.60
N CYS A 156 -8.44 1.30 -12.74
CA CYS A 156 -9.15 1.00 -11.50
C CYS A 156 -9.95 2.19 -10.98
N ASP A 157 -11.02 1.90 -10.26
CA ASP A 157 -11.76 2.91 -9.50
C ASP A 157 -10.96 3.26 -8.23
N LEU A 158 -10.29 4.40 -8.27
CA LEU A 158 -9.47 4.89 -7.17
C LEU A 158 -10.30 5.27 -5.95
N LEU A 159 -11.56 5.65 -6.14
CA LEU A 159 -12.45 6.00 -5.04
C LEU A 159 -12.95 4.76 -4.32
N GLU A 160 -13.26 3.68 -5.05
CA GLU A 160 -13.60 2.38 -4.45
C GLU A 160 -12.44 1.86 -3.58
N ILE A 161 -11.22 1.87 -4.12
CA ILE A 161 -10.00 1.48 -3.38
C ILE A 161 -9.84 2.34 -2.13
N LEU A 162 -9.96 3.66 -2.25
CA LEU A 162 -9.83 4.57 -1.12
C LEU A 162 -10.91 4.33 -0.07
N ALA A 163 -12.16 4.14 -0.48
CA ALA A 163 -13.30 3.88 0.40
C ALA A 163 -13.14 2.56 1.16
N GLU A 164 -12.66 1.50 0.50
CA GLU A 164 -12.35 0.24 1.19
C GLU A 164 -11.18 0.39 2.15
N LEU A 165 -10.14 1.14 1.75
CA LEU A 165 -8.97 1.38 2.59
C LEU A 165 -9.34 2.08 3.89
N VAL A 166 -10.08 3.19 3.85
CA VAL A 166 -10.44 3.96 5.06
C VAL A 166 -11.43 3.20 5.96
N ARG A 167 -12.28 2.35 5.39
CA ARG A 167 -13.20 1.50 6.13
C ARG A 167 -12.47 0.42 6.93
N ARG A 168 -11.30 -0.02 6.44
CA ARG A 168 -10.48 -1.08 7.04
C ARG A 168 -9.32 -0.57 7.89
N CYS A 169 -8.78 0.58 7.55
CA CYS A 169 -7.59 1.16 8.16
C CYS A 169 -7.94 2.47 8.88
N ASP A 170 -8.36 2.34 10.13
CA ASP A 170 -8.76 3.46 11.00
C ASP A 170 -7.60 4.40 11.35
N ILE A 171 -6.36 3.92 11.25
CA ILE A 171 -5.15 4.72 11.47
C ILE A 171 -4.66 5.45 10.21
N ALA A 172 -5.26 5.22 9.03
CA ALA A 172 -4.83 5.89 7.80
C ALA A 172 -5.03 7.40 7.93
N ARG A 173 -3.92 8.14 7.87
CA ARG A 173 -3.90 9.61 7.92
C ARG A 173 -3.49 10.22 6.59
N SER A 174 -2.58 9.57 5.88
CA SER A 174 -2.08 10.03 4.59
C SER A 174 -2.25 8.94 3.55
N VAL A 175 -2.94 9.22 2.45
CA VAL A 175 -3.07 8.30 1.33
C VAL A 175 -2.61 8.99 0.04
N HIS A 176 -1.74 8.32 -0.69
CA HIS A 176 -1.24 8.74 -1.99
C HIS A 176 -1.57 7.67 -3.02
N LEU A 177 -2.39 8.02 -4.00
CA LEU A 177 -2.76 7.19 -5.13
C LEU A 177 -2.07 7.72 -6.39
N ASP A 178 -1.27 6.87 -7.01
CA ASP A 178 -0.52 7.16 -8.24
C ASP A 178 -0.99 6.18 -9.31
N GLY A 179 -1.82 6.64 -10.25
CA GLY A 179 -2.49 5.72 -11.18
C GLY A 179 -2.82 6.37 -12.50
N ALA A 180 -2.04 6.06 -13.54
CA ALA A 180 -2.17 6.64 -14.87
C ALA A 180 -3.58 6.49 -15.46
N SER A 181 -4.19 5.34 -15.21
CA SER A 181 -5.52 4.95 -15.70
C SER A 181 -6.56 4.89 -14.57
N GLY A 182 -6.29 5.55 -13.44
CA GLY A 182 -7.24 5.62 -12.34
C GLY A 182 -8.37 6.60 -12.65
N TYR A 183 -9.61 6.18 -12.40
CA TYR A 183 -10.84 6.96 -12.56
C TYR A 183 -11.66 6.95 -11.27
N PHE A 184 -12.72 7.75 -11.20
CA PHE A 184 -13.78 7.58 -10.19
C PHE A 184 -15.07 7.17 -10.88
N ASP A 185 -15.67 6.10 -10.40
CA ASP A 185 -16.98 5.71 -10.90
C ASP A 185 -18.08 6.63 -10.31
N ALA A 186 -19.02 7.06 -11.16
CA ALA A 186 -20.11 7.94 -10.74
C ALA A 186 -21.03 7.28 -9.67
N TYR A 187 -21.21 5.96 -9.74
CA TYR A 187 -21.93 5.21 -8.73
C TYR A 187 -21.16 5.20 -7.40
N SER A 188 -19.84 4.98 -7.45
CA SER A 188 -18.97 5.05 -6.27
C SER A 188 -19.04 6.42 -5.58
N LEU A 189 -19.00 7.51 -6.35
CA LEU A 189 -19.16 8.89 -5.82
C LEU A 189 -20.49 9.09 -5.10
N HIS A 190 -21.59 8.57 -5.66
CA HIS A 190 -22.92 8.70 -5.09
C HIS A 190 -23.13 7.83 -3.84
N MET A 191 -22.56 6.62 -3.82
CA MET A 191 -22.74 5.65 -2.73
C MET A 191 -21.69 5.77 -1.62
N CYS A 192 -20.69 6.63 -1.81
CA CYS A 192 -19.62 6.84 -0.84
C CYS A 192 -20.17 7.37 0.50
N ASN A 193 -19.86 6.66 1.58
CA ASN A 193 -20.09 7.17 2.93
C ASN A 193 -18.90 8.03 3.35
N TRP A 194 -18.95 9.32 3.03
CA TRP A 194 -17.86 10.27 3.31
C TRP A 194 -17.45 10.36 4.80
N ARG A 195 -18.31 9.91 5.73
CA ARG A 195 -17.95 9.82 7.17
C ARG A 195 -16.86 8.81 7.46
N ASP A 196 -16.67 7.82 6.59
CA ASP A 196 -15.61 6.81 6.74
C ASP A 196 -14.22 7.43 6.54
N PHE A 197 -14.14 8.60 5.90
CA PHE A 197 -12.90 9.32 5.57
C PHE A 197 -12.43 10.23 6.71
N LYS A 198 -13.12 10.27 7.85
CA LYS A 198 -12.82 11.18 8.99
C LYS A 198 -11.41 11.05 9.57
N SER A 199 -10.76 9.90 9.38
CA SER A 199 -9.38 9.65 9.84
C SER A 199 -8.35 10.31 8.93
N LEU A 200 -8.65 10.48 7.64
CA LEU A 200 -7.73 11.07 6.67
C LEU A 200 -7.45 12.53 6.99
N ARG A 201 -6.20 12.89 6.78
CA ARG A 201 -5.64 14.25 6.90
C ARG A 201 -5.02 14.70 5.59
N HIS A 202 -4.38 13.80 4.85
CA HIS A 202 -3.74 14.11 3.59
C HIS A 202 -4.16 13.12 2.52
N LEU A 203 -4.64 13.63 1.39
CA LEU A 203 -4.99 12.83 0.22
C LEU A 203 -4.28 13.41 -0.99
N ARG A 204 -3.55 12.56 -1.72
CA ARG A 204 -2.85 12.94 -2.94
C ARG A 204 -3.22 12.00 -4.07
N PHE A 205 -3.61 12.58 -5.21
CA PHE A 205 -3.75 11.92 -6.48
C PHE A 205 -2.62 12.37 -7.40
N GLN A 206 -1.91 11.41 -7.98
CA GLN A 206 -0.78 11.67 -8.86
C GLN A 206 -0.91 10.91 -10.16
N ASN A 207 -0.58 11.57 -11.27
CA ASN A 207 -0.63 11.02 -12.62
C ASN A 207 -2.02 10.52 -13.07
N CYS A 208 -3.11 10.86 -12.39
CA CYS A 208 -4.45 10.35 -12.70
C CYS A 208 -5.03 11.03 -13.94
N ARG A 209 -5.05 10.32 -15.08
CA ARG A 209 -5.49 10.89 -16.37
C ARG A 209 -6.98 10.77 -16.63
N GLN A 210 -7.72 10.02 -15.82
CA GLN A 210 -9.16 9.82 -15.99
C GLN A 210 -9.99 10.42 -14.85
N ILE A 211 -9.38 11.30 -14.03
CA ILE A 211 -10.11 12.15 -13.08
C ILE A 211 -10.42 13.47 -13.78
N PHE A 212 -11.68 13.89 -13.75
CA PHE A 212 -12.17 15.14 -14.34
C PHE A 212 -12.47 16.20 -13.28
N GLU A 213 -12.76 17.42 -13.71
CA GLU A 213 -13.05 18.54 -12.80
C GLU A 213 -14.28 18.29 -11.91
N GLU A 214 -15.30 17.61 -12.44
CA GLU A 214 -16.52 17.24 -11.72
C GLU A 214 -16.23 16.30 -10.55
N ASP A 215 -15.34 15.33 -10.77
CA ASP A 215 -14.83 14.39 -9.78
C ASP A 215 -14.11 15.12 -8.64
N VAL A 216 -13.20 16.03 -9.00
CA VAL A 216 -12.45 16.84 -8.04
C VAL A 216 -13.38 17.71 -7.20
N LYS A 217 -14.36 18.35 -7.84
CA LYS A 217 -15.37 19.15 -7.16
C LYS A 217 -16.16 18.30 -6.17
N ALA A 218 -16.58 17.10 -6.58
CA ALA A 218 -17.33 16.19 -5.72
C ALA A 218 -16.50 15.76 -4.50
N ILE A 219 -15.25 15.34 -4.69
CA ILE A 219 -14.38 14.97 -3.56
C ILE A 219 -14.14 16.15 -2.63
N ALA A 220 -13.76 17.32 -3.17
CA ALA A 220 -13.47 18.49 -2.37
C ALA A 220 -14.69 18.92 -1.53
N SER A 221 -15.88 18.96 -2.14
CA SER A 221 -17.12 19.37 -1.45
C SER A 221 -17.54 18.42 -0.33
N ASN A 222 -17.18 17.14 -0.41
CA ASN A 222 -17.58 16.13 0.57
C ASN A 222 -16.52 15.84 1.64
N LEU A 223 -15.23 16.01 1.34
CA LEU A 223 -14.14 15.71 2.28
C LEU A 223 -13.71 16.90 3.13
N PHE A 224 -13.89 18.13 2.64
CA PHE A 224 -13.64 19.32 3.44
C PHE A 224 -14.85 19.58 4.35
N LEU A 225 -14.75 19.10 5.59
CA LEU A 225 -15.68 19.44 6.65
C LEU A 225 -15.45 20.88 7.12
N GLU A 226 -16.48 21.51 7.71
CA GLU A 226 -16.44 22.88 8.23
C GLU A 226 -15.45 23.05 9.40
N ASP A 227 -15.13 21.97 10.11
CA ASP A 227 -14.19 21.96 11.22
C ASP A 227 -12.77 21.66 10.74
N GLU A 228 -11.88 22.65 10.79
CA GLU A 228 -10.48 22.56 10.34
C GLU A 228 -9.66 21.51 11.12
N ASP A 229 -10.05 21.19 12.36
CA ASP A 229 -9.37 20.19 13.19
C ASP A 229 -9.94 18.77 12.98
N VAL A 230 -11.10 18.67 12.33
CA VAL A 230 -11.83 17.41 12.10
C VAL A 230 -12.09 17.23 10.62
N GLY A 231 -11.10 16.75 9.88
CA GLY A 231 -11.29 16.35 8.49
C GLY A 231 -10.02 16.33 7.67
N LEU A 232 -10.19 16.40 6.35
CA LEU A 232 -9.09 16.47 5.41
C LEU A 232 -8.40 17.85 5.51
N GLN A 233 -7.08 17.83 5.69
CA GLN A 233 -6.25 19.02 5.82
C GLN A 233 -5.54 19.39 4.51
N SER A 234 -5.27 18.40 3.66
CA SER A 234 -4.62 18.60 2.35
C SER A 234 -5.24 17.68 1.32
N LEU A 235 -5.69 18.24 0.20
CA LEU A 235 -6.07 17.53 -1.02
C LEU A 235 -5.14 17.98 -2.13
N GLU A 236 -4.42 17.03 -2.74
CA GLU A 236 -3.38 17.35 -3.71
C GLU A 236 -3.59 16.62 -5.04
N PHE A 237 -3.50 17.36 -6.15
CA PHE A 237 -3.56 16.81 -7.52
C PHE A 237 -2.26 17.12 -8.27
N ILE A 238 -1.51 16.08 -8.62
CA ILE A 238 -0.17 16.20 -9.21
C ILE A 238 -0.17 15.57 -10.60
N SER A 239 0.17 16.36 -11.64
CA SER A 239 0.27 15.92 -13.04
C SER A 239 -0.97 15.18 -13.56
N CYS A 240 -2.15 15.64 -13.15
CA CYS A 240 -3.46 15.12 -13.58
C CYS A 240 -3.97 15.95 -14.77
N LYS A 241 -3.96 15.37 -15.98
CA LYS A 241 -4.07 16.12 -17.25
C LYS A 241 -5.45 16.67 -17.58
N ASN A 242 -6.52 16.11 -17.02
CA ASN A 242 -7.90 16.47 -17.33
C ASN A 242 -8.49 17.48 -16.34
N ILE A 243 -7.64 18.13 -15.53
CA ILE A 243 -8.03 19.16 -14.58
C ILE A 243 -7.31 20.45 -14.99
N SER A 244 -8.06 21.51 -15.30
CA SER A 244 -7.45 22.79 -15.65
C SER A 244 -6.97 23.56 -14.41
N GLU A 245 -5.95 24.39 -14.59
CA GLU A 245 -5.48 25.30 -13.53
C GLU A 245 -6.56 26.31 -13.14
N ASP A 246 -7.29 26.86 -14.12
CA ASP A 246 -8.38 27.82 -13.90
C ASP A 246 -9.49 27.23 -13.02
N PHE A 247 -9.85 25.95 -13.24
CA PHE A 247 -10.78 25.25 -12.38
C PHE A 247 -10.27 25.11 -10.94
N LEU A 248 -9.01 24.72 -10.75
CA LEU A 248 -8.43 24.57 -9.41
C LEU A 248 -8.29 25.90 -8.67
N LEU A 249 -7.96 26.98 -9.38
CA LEU A 249 -7.94 28.34 -8.82
C LEU A 249 -9.33 28.76 -8.35
N ASN A 250 -10.37 28.48 -9.14
CA ASN A 250 -11.75 28.76 -8.76
C ASN A 250 -12.17 27.93 -7.54
N LEU A 251 -11.89 26.63 -7.53
CA LEU A 251 -12.21 25.74 -6.41
C LEU A 251 -11.46 26.11 -5.14
N ASN A 252 -10.20 26.58 -5.26
CA ASN A 252 -9.39 27.04 -4.14
C ASN A 252 -10.01 28.25 -3.41
N ASN A 253 -10.82 29.07 -4.09
CA ASN A 253 -11.58 30.14 -3.42
C ASN A 253 -12.64 29.59 -2.47
N ASP A 254 -13.16 28.39 -2.73
CA ASP A 254 -14.18 27.74 -1.91
C ASP A 254 -13.57 26.96 -0.74
N VAL A 255 -12.45 26.26 -0.97
CA VAL A 255 -11.86 25.32 0.01
C VAL A 255 -10.61 25.86 0.73
N GLY A 256 -10.11 27.01 0.29
CA GLY A 256 -8.90 27.66 0.80
C GLY A 256 -7.62 26.89 0.46
N GLY A 257 -6.50 27.29 1.07
CA GLY A 257 -5.15 26.73 0.80
C GLY A 257 -4.94 25.25 1.17
N ARG A 258 -6.01 24.51 1.47
CA ARG A 258 -6.01 23.05 1.67
C ARG A 258 -5.98 22.29 0.35
N LEU A 259 -6.35 22.93 -0.75
CA LEU A 259 -6.20 22.38 -2.10
C LEU A 259 -4.83 22.76 -2.67
N LYS A 260 -4.06 21.79 -3.17
CA LYS A 260 -2.75 22.02 -3.80
C LYS A 260 -2.67 21.29 -5.13
N TRP A 261 -1.91 21.85 -6.06
CA TRP A 261 -1.69 21.23 -7.36
C TRP A 261 -0.34 21.57 -7.97
N SER A 262 0.12 20.73 -8.90
CA SER A 262 1.25 21.00 -9.77
C SER A 262 1.11 20.18 -11.06
N PHE A 263 1.40 20.77 -12.21
CA PHE A 263 1.27 20.13 -13.52
C PHE A 263 2.58 19.55 -14.03
#